data_AF-A0A3D2WDB9-F1
#
_entry.id   AF-A0A3D2WDB9-F1
#
_cell.length_a   1.000
_cell.length_b   1.000
_cell.length_c   1.000
_cell.angle_alpha   90.00
_cell.angle_beta   90.00
_cell.angle_gamma   90.00
#
_symmetry.space_group_name_H-M   'P 1'
#
loop_
_entity.id
_entity.type
_entity.pdbx_description
1 polymer ?
#
loop_
_entity_poly.entity_id
_entity_poly.type
_entity_poly.pdbx_seq_one_letter_code
_entity_poly.pdbx_strand_id
1 'polypeptide(L)'
;MKMNRNSGILGSILIALSVGACDDILTVQDPQAYTSSDLDFALPAIANGVEGTVHEVMDNFVVYQSLLGDVYQHTGTWSGYDETDHGRFQYGTSAMDGTHNSWLRARWFANDAADRITRVMEGAAATDPKLAQVKMSEAMADLMIGMTFCESPLVASGPTATDTQNLEQAVANFGEAIAAAKAANSSEFEYASIAGLAQAHLLLGNYATAAAEAAKIPAGFSYDAVFNEEDRNWVVLVTTKGFNEAAGLMYKWWPKIDKTTTQSSY
;
A
#
# COMPACT_ATOMS: atom_id res chain seq x y z
N MET A 1 24.75 -69.16 -22.24
CA MET A 1 24.16 -68.81 -20.93
C MET A 1 22.81 -68.16 -21.20
N LYS A 2 21.70 -68.86 -20.95
CA LYS A 2 20.32 -68.37 -21.20
C LYS A 2 19.94 -67.41 -20.06
N MET A 3 19.84 -66.11 -20.34
CA MET A 3 19.23 -65.15 -19.40
C MET A 3 17.72 -65.36 -19.38
N ASN A 4 17.19 -65.65 -18.20
CA ASN A 4 15.78 -65.93 -17.94
C ASN A 4 14.93 -64.65 -18.09
N ARG A 5 13.85 -64.75 -18.87
CA ARG A 5 12.89 -63.67 -19.15
C ARG A 5 12.10 -63.17 -17.92
N ASN A 6 12.23 -63.84 -16.78
CA ASN A 6 11.54 -63.51 -15.52
C ASN A 6 12.31 -62.51 -14.64
N SER A 7 13.59 -62.25 -14.92
CA SER A 7 14.39 -61.26 -14.18
C SER A 7 14.16 -59.81 -14.65
N GLY A 8 13.55 -59.62 -15.82
CA GLY A 8 13.27 -58.30 -16.39
C GLY A 8 12.08 -57.59 -15.72
N ILE A 9 11.08 -58.33 -15.25
CA ILE A 9 9.84 -57.75 -14.69
C ILE A 9 10.05 -57.28 -13.24
N LEU A 10 10.88 -57.96 -12.46
CA LEU A 10 11.23 -57.56 -11.09
C LEU A 10 12.11 -56.30 -11.04
N GLY A 11 13.01 -56.12 -12.01
CA GLY A 11 13.84 -54.91 -12.11
C GLY A 11 13.05 -53.65 -12.46
N SER A 12 12.00 -53.78 -13.29
CA SER A 12 11.15 -52.66 -13.68
C SER A 12 10.20 -52.20 -12.56
N ILE A 13 9.77 -53.11 -11.67
CA ILE A 13 8.90 -52.76 -10.53
C ILE A 13 9.70 -52.03 -9.45
N LEU A 14 10.97 -52.40 -9.21
CA LEU A 14 11.84 -51.74 -8.23
C LEU A 14 12.24 -50.31 -8.64
N ILE A 15 12.39 -50.02 -9.93
CA ILE A 15 12.69 -48.66 -10.42
C ILE A 15 11.42 -47.78 -10.42
N ALA A 16 10.24 -48.34 -10.69
CA ALA A 16 8.98 -47.61 -10.60
C ALA A 16 8.61 -47.23 -9.15
N LEU A 17 8.99 -48.06 -8.17
CA LEU A 17 8.79 -47.78 -6.74
C LEU A 17 9.77 -46.74 -6.17
N SER A 18 10.94 -46.54 -6.79
CA SER A 18 11.90 -45.51 -6.36
C SER A 18 11.56 -44.09 -6.84
N VAL A 19 10.65 -43.93 -7.81
CA VAL A 19 10.24 -42.60 -8.29
C VAL A 19 9.10 -42.01 -7.45
N GLY A 20 8.27 -42.84 -6.81
CA GLY A 20 7.19 -42.39 -5.90
C GLY A 20 7.61 -42.16 -4.44
N ALA A 21 8.89 -42.34 -4.10
CA ALA A 21 9.43 -42.14 -2.75
C ALA A 21 10.33 -40.88 -2.65
N CYS A 22 10.40 -40.09 -3.71
CA CYS A 22 11.25 -38.90 -3.83
C CYS A 22 10.43 -37.61 -3.92
N ASP A 23 9.26 -37.54 -3.27
CA ASP A 23 8.49 -36.29 -3.21
C ASP A 23 9.28 -35.15 -2.54
N ASP A 24 10.20 -35.48 -1.61
CA ASP A 24 11.03 -34.52 -0.89
C ASP A 24 12.41 -34.23 -1.55
N ILE A 25 12.77 -34.87 -2.66
CA ILE A 25 14.10 -34.65 -3.27
C ILE A 25 14.20 -33.28 -3.97
N LEU A 26 13.06 -32.69 -4.31
CA LEU A 26 12.94 -31.36 -4.92
C LEU A 26 12.31 -30.32 -3.99
N THR A 27 11.93 -30.70 -2.76
CA THR A 27 11.47 -29.75 -1.75
C THR A 27 12.68 -29.07 -1.13
N VAL A 28 13.15 -28.00 -1.75
CA VAL A 28 14.09 -27.08 -1.11
C VAL A 28 13.32 -26.29 -0.08
N GLN A 29 13.45 -26.66 1.20
CA GLN A 29 12.99 -25.79 2.28
C GLN A 29 13.96 -24.61 2.37
N ASP A 30 13.43 -23.41 2.22
CA ASP A 30 14.13 -22.18 2.59
C ASP A 30 13.85 -21.94 4.08
N PRO A 31 14.78 -22.28 4.99
CA PRO A 31 14.56 -22.13 6.43
C PRO A 31 14.43 -20.67 6.88
N GLN A 32 14.71 -19.70 5.98
CA GLN A 32 14.53 -18.28 6.26
C GLN A 32 13.19 -17.73 5.75
N ALA A 33 12.46 -18.49 4.93
CA ALA A 33 11.15 -18.08 4.42
C ALA A 33 10.07 -18.36 5.47
N TYR A 34 9.37 -17.31 5.89
CA TYR A 34 8.19 -17.45 6.73
C TYR A 34 7.09 -18.18 5.97
N THR A 35 6.52 -19.20 6.59
CA THR A 35 5.34 -19.89 6.06
C THR A 35 4.07 -19.10 6.36
N SER A 36 2.97 -19.40 5.65
CA SER A 36 1.68 -18.78 5.95
C SER A 36 1.22 -19.07 7.39
N SER A 37 1.58 -20.21 7.97
CA SER A 37 1.27 -20.52 9.38
C SER A 37 2.10 -19.69 10.36
N ASP A 38 3.36 -19.36 10.03
CA ASP A 38 4.19 -18.52 10.90
C ASP A 38 3.61 -17.10 11.03
N LEU A 39 3.01 -16.61 9.95
CA LEU A 39 2.35 -15.31 9.90
C LEU A 39 1.12 -15.21 10.82
N ASP A 40 0.45 -16.33 11.14
CA ASP A 40 -0.67 -16.33 12.07
C ASP A 40 -0.24 -15.95 13.50
N PHE A 41 1.04 -16.11 13.84
CA PHE A 41 1.62 -15.68 15.12
C PHE A 41 2.17 -14.24 15.09
N ALA A 42 2.18 -13.59 13.92
CA ALA A 42 2.80 -12.29 13.69
C ALA A 42 1.78 -11.19 13.32
N LEU A 43 0.51 -11.32 13.74
CA LEU A 43 -0.56 -10.38 13.39
C LEU A 43 -0.22 -8.89 13.63
N PRO A 44 0.47 -8.49 14.72
CA PRO A 44 0.86 -7.08 14.90
C PRO A 44 1.83 -6.59 13.83
N ALA A 45 2.80 -7.42 13.42
CA ALA A 45 3.75 -7.07 12.37
C ALA A 45 3.05 -6.96 11.01
N ILE A 46 2.04 -7.80 10.76
CA ILE A 46 1.23 -7.74 9.53
C ILE A 46 0.42 -6.45 9.49
N ALA A 47 -0.28 -6.10 10.57
CA ALA A 47 -1.07 -4.87 10.62
C ALA A 47 -0.20 -3.62 10.43
N ASN A 48 0.96 -3.57 11.11
CA ASN A 48 1.93 -2.49 10.93
C ASN A 48 2.54 -2.47 9.53
N GLY A 49 2.76 -3.63 8.91
CA GLY A 49 3.26 -3.73 7.54
C GLY A 49 2.28 -3.18 6.51
N VAL A 50 0.97 -3.41 6.71
CA VAL A 50 -0.10 -2.86 5.86
C VAL A 50 -0.09 -1.33 5.93
N GLU A 51 -0.10 -0.78 7.14
CA GLU A 51 -0.06 0.66 7.36
C GLU A 51 1.24 1.28 6.80
N GLY A 52 2.38 0.66 7.07
CA GLY A 52 3.68 1.09 6.55
C GLY A 52 3.72 1.09 5.02
N THR A 53 3.07 0.11 4.37
CA THR A 53 2.95 0.10 2.90
C THR A 53 2.18 1.32 2.40
N VAL A 54 1.07 1.68 3.05
CA VAL A 54 0.32 2.90 2.69
C VAL A 54 1.17 4.16 2.85
N HIS A 55 1.94 4.25 3.94
CA HIS A 55 2.84 5.38 4.18
C HIS A 55 3.96 5.49 3.14
N GLU A 56 4.59 4.37 2.77
CA GLU A 56 5.63 4.33 1.73
C GLU A 56 5.09 4.79 0.37
N VAL A 57 3.88 4.33 -0.01
CA VAL A 57 3.29 4.73 -1.29
C VAL A 57 2.83 6.20 -1.25
N MET A 58 2.36 6.70 -0.10
CA MET A 58 2.04 8.12 0.07
C MET A 58 3.28 9.01 -0.13
N ASP A 59 4.42 8.63 0.42
CA ASP A 59 5.69 9.36 0.25
C ASP A 59 6.09 9.45 -1.23
N ASN A 60 5.95 8.35 -1.97
CA ASN A 60 6.14 8.34 -3.42
C ASN A 60 5.14 9.25 -4.15
N PHE A 61 3.85 9.16 -3.79
CA PHE A 61 2.77 9.95 -4.38
C PHE A 61 3.00 11.46 -4.22
N VAL A 62 3.44 11.93 -3.04
CA VAL A 62 3.69 13.35 -2.76
C VAL A 62 4.70 13.94 -3.74
N VAL A 63 5.78 13.22 -4.06
CA VAL A 63 6.82 13.69 -4.99
C VAL A 63 6.25 13.91 -6.39
N TYR A 64 5.53 12.92 -6.92
CA TYR A 64 5.03 13.00 -8.28
C TYR A 64 3.86 13.96 -8.45
N GLN A 65 2.98 14.07 -7.45
CA GLN A 65 1.97 15.12 -7.45
C GLN A 65 2.58 16.51 -7.32
N SER A 66 3.69 16.65 -6.59
CA SER A 66 4.40 17.92 -6.49
C SER A 66 5.03 18.34 -7.82
N LEU A 67 5.48 17.38 -8.65
CA LEU A 67 5.91 17.66 -10.02
C LEU A 67 4.73 18.08 -10.91
N LEU A 68 3.61 17.34 -10.86
CA LEU A 68 2.40 17.68 -11.64
C LEU A 68 1.72 18.99 -11.22
N GLY A 69 1.86 19.36 -9.95
CA GLY A 69 1.27 20.56 -9.36
C GLY A 69 2.16 21.80 -9.45
N ASP A 70 3.26 21.75 -10.21
CA ASP A 70 4.28 22.79 -10.30
C ASP A 70 4.85 23.23 -8.93
N VAL A 71 4.90 22.34 -7.94
CA VAL A 71 5.58 22.61 -6.65
C VAL A 71 7.06 22.31 -6.82
N TYR A 72 7.37 21.17 -7.40
CA TYR A 72 8.70 20.76 -7.83
C TYR A 72 8.87 20.96 -9.33
N GLN A 73 10.13 21.06 -9.76
CA GLN A 73 10.57 20.92 -11.15
C GLN A 73 11.60 19.80 -11.20
N HIS A 74 11.69 19.13 -12.34
CA HIS A 74 12.74 18.15 -12.55
C HIS A 74 14.12 18.82 -12.57
N THR A 75 15.06 18.29 -11.78
CA THR A 75 16.45 18.81 -11.69
C THR A 75 17.52 17.73 -11.89
N GLY A 76 17.12 16.47 -12.08
CA GLY A 76 18.01 15.32 -12.16
C GLY A 76 18.22 14.79 -13.58
N THR A 77 18.49 13.48 -13.69
CA THR A 77 18.73 12.77 -14.96
C THR A 77 17.67 11.73 -15.31
N TRP A 78 16.62 11.60 -14.47
CA TRP A 78 15.58 10.59 -14.63
C TRP A 78 14.49 11.06 -15.59
N SER A 79 14.43 10.46 -16.78
CA SER A 79 13.46 10.81 -17.81
C SER A 79 12.01 10.70 -17.34
N GLY A 80 11.67 9.73 -16.49
CA GLY A 80 10.30 9.59 -15.97
C GLY A 80 9.86 10.77 -15.08
N TYR A 81 10.81 11.47 -14.45
CA TYR A 81 10.52 12.68 -13.67
C TYR A 81 10.35 13.88 -14.60
N ASP A 82 11.20 14.03 -15.61
CA ASP A 82 11.04 15.04 -16.67
C ASP A 82 9.68 14.89 -17.38
N GLU A 83 9.30 13.65 -17.68
CA GLU A 83 8.02 13.32 -18.28
C GLU A 83 6.86 13.73 -17.37
N THR A 84 6.91 13.38 -16.08
CA THR A 84 5.88 13.76 -15.11
C THR A 84 5.79 15.29 -14.94
N ASP A 85 6.91 15.98 -14.79
CA ASP A 85 7.01 17.44 -14.66
C ASP A 85 6.35 18.17 -15.85
N HIS A 86 6.48 17.61 -17.05
CA HIS A 86 5.87 18.15 -18.26
C HIS A 86 4.48 17.56 -18.59
N GLY A 87 3.89 16.74 -17.71
CA GLY A 87 2.59 16.09 -17.93
C GLY A 87 2.57 15.08 -19.10
N ARG A 88 3.72 14.50 -19.45
CA ARG A 88 3.90 13.55 -20.56
C ARG A 88 3.80 12.11 -20.07
N PHE A 89 2.59 11.58 -20.00
CA PHE A 89 2.38 10.18 -19.62
C PHE A 89 2.49 9.24 -20.83
N GLN A 90 3.41 8.27 -20.73
CA GLN A 90 3.52 7.17 -21.69
C GLN A 90 2.96 5.90 -21.06
N TYR A 91 2.04 5.25 -21.77
CA TYR A 91 1.45 4.01 -21.30
C TYR A 91 2.49 2.88 -21.20
N GLY A 92 2.55 2.22 -20.04
CA GLY A 92 3.40 1.06 -19.80
C GLY A 92 4.86 1.38 -19.47
N THR A 93 5.22 2.66 -19.47
CA THR A 93 6.56 3.15 -19.12
C THR A 93 6.52 4.34 -18.16
N SER A 94 5.33 4.80 -17.77
CA SER A 94 5.19 5.93 -16.87
C SER A 94 5.66 5.56 -15.48
N ALA A 95 6.36 6.49 -14.82
CA ALA A 95 6.69 6.37 -13.41
C ALA A 95 5.42 6.21 -12.52
N MET A 96 4.27 6.72 -12.97
CA MET A 96 2.96 6.56 -12.32
C MET A 96 2.40 5.16 -12.37
N ASP A 97 2.81 4.33 -13.31
CA ASP A 97 2.40 2.92 -13.34
C ASP A 97 2.94 2.19 -12.09
N GLY A 98 4.15 2.55 -11.63
CA GLY A 98 4.74 2.02 -10.40
C GLY A 98 3.98 2.46 -9.14
N THR A 99 3.58 3.72 -9.08
CA THR A 99 2.78 4.26 -7.97
C THR A 99 1.39 3.60 -7.94
N HIS A 100 0.73 3.46 -9.11
CA HIS A 100 -0.57 2.79 -9.21
C HIS A 100 -0.49 1.34 -8.74
N ASN A 101 0.49 0.58 -9.24
CA ASN A 101 0.75 -0.79 -8.82
C ASN A 101 0.99 -0.92 -7.31
N SER A 102 1.60 0.10 -6.70
CA SER A 102 1.87 0.09 -5.26
C SER A 102 0.61 0.36 -4.44
N TRP A 103 -0.28 1.26 -4.88
CA TRP A 103 -1.61 1.41 -4.26
C TRP A 103 -2.47 0.15 -4.39
N LEU A 104 -2.48 -0.48 -5.57
CA LEU A 104 -3.19 -1.73 -5.80
C LEU A 104 -2.68 -2.86 -4.88
N ARG A 105 -1.36 -2.94 -4.69
CA ARG A 105 -0.74 -3.89 -3.74
C ARG A 105 -1.08 -3.57 -2.29
N ALA A 106 -1.08 -2.29 -1.90
CA ALA A 106 -1.44 -1.87 -0.55
C ALA A 106 -2.88 -2.29 -0.21
N ARG A 107 -3.83 -2.06 -1.12
CA ARG A 107 -5.22 -2.51 -0.97
C ARG A 107 -5.34 -4.03 -0.88
N TRP A 108 -4.65 -4.76 -1.76
CA TRP A 108 -4.65 -6.22 -1.72
C TRP A 108 -4.09 -6.76 -0.40
N PHE A 109 -2.99 -6.19 0.07
CA PHE A 109 -2.35 -6.59 1.32
C PHE A 109 -3.24 -6.31 2.53
N ALA A 110 -3.92 -5.15 2.55
CA ALA A 110 -4.88 -4.82 3.60
C ALA A 110 -6.05 -5.82 3.65
N ASN A 111 -6.58 -6.21 2.49
CA ASN A 111 -7.62 -7.23 2.38
C ASN A 111 -7.17 -8.60 2.91
N ASP A 112 -6.01 -9.10 2.45
CA ASP A 112 -5.46 -10.38 2.92
C ASP A 112 -5.18 -10.37 4.44
N ALA A 113 -4.69 -9.24 4.96
CA ALA A 113 -4.45 -9.06 6.38
C ALA A 113 -5.76 -9.04 7.19
N ALA A 114 -6.81 -8.37 6.72
CA ALA A 114 -8.12 -8.36 7.37
C ALA A 114 -8.74 -9.76 7.43
N ASP A 115 -8.66 -10.51 6.32
CA ASP A 115 -9.12 -11.90 6.25
C ASP A 115 -8.34 -12.79 7.21
N ARG A 116 -7.01 -12.62 7.29
CA ARG A 116 -6.15 -13.35 8.21
C ARG A 116 -6.47 -13.03 9.67
N ILE A 117 -6.57 -11.76 10.04
CA ILE A 117 -6.91 -11.35 11.41
C ILE A 117 -8.26 -11.94 11.81
N THR A 118 -9.26 -11.86 10.92
CA THR A 118 -10.59 -12.43 11.16
C THR A 118 -10.54 -13.95 11.32
N ARG A 119 -9.77 -14.65 10.49
CA ARG A 119 -9.62 -16.11 10.56
C ARG A 119 -8.89 -16.57 11.82
N VAL A 120 -7.79 -15.89 12.19
CA VAL A 120 -6.92 -16.33 13.30
C VAL A 120 -7.49 -15.96 14.65
N MET A 121 -8.11 -14.78 14.77
CA MET A 121 -8.67 -14.30 16.02
C MET A 121 -10.15 -14.65 16.20
N GLU A 122 -10.80 -15.13 15.13
CA GLU A 122 -12.22 -15.47 15.10
C GLU A 122 -13.08 -14.31 15.68
N GLY A 123 -13.96 -14.59 16.63
CA GLY A 123 -14.82 -13.57 17.25
C GLY A 123 -14.07 -12.45 17.96
N ALA A 124 -12.81 -12.67 18.38
CA ALA A 124 -12.02 -11.62 19.03
C ALA A 124 -11.56 -10.54 18.05
N ALA A 125 -11.51 -10.84 16.74
CA ALA A 125 -11.14 -9.87 15.70
C ALA A 125 -12.04 -8.63 15.70
N ALA A 126 -13.33 -8.81 15.99
CA ALA A 126 -14.35 -7.75 15.89
C ALA A 126 -14.10 -6.56 16.83
N THR A 127 -13.35 -6.78 17.91
CA THR A 127 -12.99 -5.75 18.90
C THR A 127 -11.49 -5.47 18.92
N ASP A 128 -10.73 -6.02 17.97
CA ASP A 128 -9.28 -5.87 17.95
C ASP A 128 -8.87 -4.64 17.13
N PRO A 129 -8.03 -3.74 17.66
CA PRO A 129 -7.61 -2.53 16.96
C PRO A 129 -6.83 -2.81 15.67
N LYS A 130 -6.18 -3.98 15.53
CA LYS A 130 -5.49 -4.36 14.29
C LYS A 130 -6.46 -4.48 13.13
N LEU A 131 -7.70 -4.94 13.37
CA LEU A 131 -8.70 -5.00 12.30
C LEU A 131 -9.10 -3.59 11.84
N ALA A 132 -9.25 -2.65 12.78
CA ALA A 132 -9.52 -1.25 12.45
C ALA A 132 -8.36 -0.59 11.67
N GLN A 133 -7.11 -0.87 12.07
CA GLN A 133 -5.90 -0.40 11.41
C GLN A 133 -5.87 -0.84 9.93
N VAL A 134 -5.97 -2.15 9.66
CA VAL A 134 -5.90 -2.67 8.29
C VAL A 134 -7.08 -2.21 7.43
N LYS A 135 -8.28 -2.09 8.01
CA LYS A 135 -9.46 -1.58 7.29
C LYS A 135 -9.36 -0.10 6.95
N MET A 136 -8.78 0.70 7.84
CA MET A 136 -8.48 2.10 7.56
C MET A 136 -7.45 2.21 6.43
N SER A 137 -6.39 1.40 6.45
CA SER A 137 -5.39 1.37 5.37
C SER A 137 -5.97 0.91 4.03
N GLU A 138 -6.88 -0.07 4.02
CA GLU A 138 -7.63 -0.49 2.83
C GLU A 138 -8.39 0.69 2.21
N ALA A 139 -9.20 1.37 3.03
CA ALA A 139 -10.02 2.49 2.60
C ALA A 139 -9.17 3.69 2.13
N MET A 140 -8.03 3.93 2.78
CA MET A 140 -7.06 4.93 2.35
C MET A 140 -6.51 4.60 0.96
N ALA A 141 -6.16 3.34 0.68
CA ALA A 141 -5.70 2.96 -0.65
C ALA A 141 -6.77 3.20 -1.72
N ASP A 142 -8.05 2.89 -1.46
CA ASP A 142 -9.14 3.16 -2.41
C ASP A 142 -9.37 4.66 -2.63
N LEU A 143 -9.29 5.47 -1.57
CA LEU A 143 -9.36 6.93 -1.68
C LEU A 143 -8.26 7.46 -2.60
N MET A 144 -7.02 7.01 -2.39
CA MET A 144 -5.87 7.45 -3.17
C MET A 144 -5.97 6.99 -4.62
N ILE A 145 -6.45 5.77 -4.86
CA ILE A 145 -6.71 5.26 -6.21
C ILE A 145 -7.73 6.13 -6.93
N GLY A 146 -8.90 6.34 -6.32
CA GLY A 146 -9.99 7.12 -6.91
C GLY A 146 -9.68 8.61 -7.06
N MET A 147 -8.84 9.18 -6.19
CA MET A 147 -8.41 10.57 -6.30
C MET A 147 -7.38 10.78 -7.42
N THR A 148 -6.52 9.79 -7.68
CA THR A 148 -5.30 9.98 -8.49
C THR A 148 -5.44 9.44 -9.91
N PHE A 149 -6.20 8.37 -10.09
CA PHE A 149 -6.29 7.65 -11.35
C PHE A 149 -7.73 7.67 -11.87
N CYS A 150 -7.90 8.02 -13.15
CA CYS A 150 -9.20 8.07 -13.79
C CYS A 150 -9.92 6.71 -13.81
N GLU A 151 -9.14 5.63 -13.86
CA GLU A 151 -9.66 4.27 -13.95
C GLU A 151 -8.77 3.30 -13.19
N SER A 152 -9.39 2.39 -12.44
CA SER A 152 -8.71 1.33 -11.72
C SER A 152 -9.69 0.20 -11.39
N PRO A 153 -9.26 -1.07 -11.39
CA PRO A 153 -10.14 -2.15 -10.96
C PRO A 153 -10.49 -2.01 -9.48
N LEU A 154 -11.72 -2.35 -9.08
CA LEU A 154 -12.17 -2.33 -7.68
C LEU A 154 -11.63 -3.51 -6.86
N VAL A 155 -11.24 -4.58 -7.53
CA VAL A 155 -10.76 -5.83 -6.92
C VAL A 155 -9.61 -6.40 -7.74
N ALA A 156 -8.80 -7.28 -7.13
CA ALA A 156 -7.72 -7.96 -7.82
C ALA A 156 -8.23 -8.68 -9.07
N SER A 157 -7.55 -8.47 -10.21
CA SER A 157 -7.92 -9.04 -11.51
C SER A 157 -9.36 -8.73 -11.97
N GLY A 158 -9.99 -7.68 -11.42
CA GLY A 158 -11.31 -7.21 -11.83
C GLY A 158 -11.29 -6.41 -13.14
N PRO A 159 -12.47 -6.11 -13.71
CA PRO A 159 -12.58 -5.19 -14.84
C PRO A 159 -12.20 -3.77 -14.41
N THR A 160 -11.85 -2.94 -15.39
CA THR A 160 -11.66 -1.50 -15.20
C THR A 160 -12.93 -0.86 -14.62
N ALA A 161 -12.77 -0.04 -13.58
CA ALA A 161 -13.82 0.80 -13.02
C ALA A 161 -13.39 2.27 -13.02
N THR A 162 -14.35 3.17 -12.98
CA THR A 162 -14.12 4.61 -12.96
C THR A 162 -13.55 5.08 -11.61
N ASP A 163 -12.91 6.24 -11.62
CA ASP A 163 -12.51 7.00 -10.43
C ASP A 163 -13.65 7.15 -9.41
N THR A 164 -14.84 7.52 -9.89
CA THR A 164 -16.04 7.70 -9.07
C THR A 164 -16.44 6.39 -8.38
N GLN A 165 -16.37 5.26 -9.09
CA GLN A 165 -16.65 3.94 -8.48
C GLN A 165 -15.61 3.56 -7.42
N ASN A 166 -14.33 3.90 -7.63
CA ASN A 166 -13.28 3.69 -6.62
C ASN A 166 -13.51 4.59 -5.39
N LEU A 167 -13.95 5.84 -5.58
CA LEU A 167 -14.31 6.74 -4.48
C LEU A 167 -15.56 6.26 -3.71
N GLU A 168 -16.56 5.70 -4.40
CA GLU A 168 -17.73 5.07 -3.76
C GLU A 168 -17.31 3.84 -2.94
N GLN A 169 -16.38 3.04 -3.44
CA GLN A 169 -15.77 1.94 -2.69
C GLN A 169 -15.02 2.45 -1.44
N ALA A 170 -14.25 3.53 -1.57
CA ALA A 170 -13.59 4.16 -0.43
C ALA A 170 -14.59 4.61 0.65
N VAL A 171 -15.74 5.20 0.27
CA VAL A 171 -16.82 5.57 1.21
C VAL A 171 -17.32 4.34 1.97
N ALA A 172 -17.59 3.23 1.29
CA ALA A 172 -18.04 2.00 1.92
C ALA A 172 -16.96 1.44 2.89
N ASN A 173 -15.72 1.36 2.43
CA ASN A 173 -14.60 0.83 3.19
C ASN A 173 -14.25 1.70 4.41
N PHE A 174 -14.33 3.03 4.33
CA PHE A 174 -14.21 3.89 5.50
C PHE A 174 -15.36 3.70 6.49
N GLY A 175 -16.59 3.43 6.00
CA GLY A 175 -17.71 3.08 6.87
C GLY A 175 -17.43 1.81 7.70
N GLU A 176 -16.85 0.78 7.06
CA GLU A 176 -16.41 -0.44 7.75
C GLU A 176 -15.27 -0.16 8.74
N ALA A 177 -14.27 0.63 8.34
CA ALA A 177 -13.14 0.99 9.19
C ALA A 177 -13.59 1.76 10.45
N ILE A 178 -14.53 2.70 10.31
CA ILE A 178 -15.13 3.44 11.44
C ILE A 178 -15.87 2.47 12.37
N ALA A 179 -16.63 1.51 11.83
CA ALA A 179 -17.35 0.53 12.64
C ALA A 179 -16.37 -0.36 13.43
N ALA A 180 -15.31 -0.86 12.78
CA ALA A 180 -14.26 -1.64 13.42
C ALA A 180 -13.51 -0.83 14.50
N ALA A 181 -13.17 0.42 14.20
CA ALA A 181 -12.48 1.31 15.14
C ALA A 181 -13.32 1.57 16.41
N LYS A 182 -14.62 1.82 16.24
CA LYS A 182 -15.56 1.97 17.37
C LYS A 182 -15.68 0.71 18.20
N ALA A 183 -15.79 -0.45 17.56
CA ALA A 183 -15.87 -1.74 18.27
C ALA A 183 -14.58 -2.03 19.06
N ALA A 184 -13.42 -1.62 18.53
CA ALA A 184 -12.13 -1.71 19.18
C ALA A 184 -11.84 -0.58 20.19
N ASN A 185 -12.72 0.42 20.32
CA ASN A 185 -12.48 1.66 21.07
C ASN A 185 -11.18 2.39 20.67
N SER A 186 -10.82 2.36 19.38
CA SER A 186 -9.65 3.07 18.85
C SER A 186 -10.06 4.41 18.24
N SER A 187 -9.92 5.48 19.01
CA SER A 187 -10.23 6.84 18.54
C SER A 187 -9.32 7.31 17.40
N GLU A 188 -8.07 6.85 17.38
CA GLU A 188 -7.10 7.19 16.34
C GLU A 188 -7.58 6.73 14.96
N PHE A 189 -7.86 5.44 14.82
CA PHE A 189 -8.36 4.88 13.55
C PHE A 189 -9.77 5.34 13.22
N GLU A 190 -10.60 5.63 14.23
CA GLU A 190 -11.92 6.23 14.01
C GLU A 190 -11.79 7.61 13.35
N TYR A 191 -11.03 8.53 13.96
CA TYR A 191 -10.91 9.88 13.43
C TYR A 191 -10.14 9.95 12.11
N ALA A 192 -9.11 9.13 11.93
CA ALA A 192 -8.42 8.99 10.64
C ALA A 192 -9.38 8.50 9.53
N SER A 193 -10.21 7.50 9.83
CA SER A 193 -11.21 6.99 8.88
C SER A 193 -12.31 8.01 8.58
N ILE A 194 -12.74 8.80 9.57
CA ILE A 194 -13.70 9.90 9.36
C ILE A 194 -13.10 10.99 8.45
N ALA A 195 -11.80 11.30 8.61
CA ALA A 195 -11.12 12.26 7.74
C ALA A 195 -11.09 11.79 6.28
N GLY A 196 -10.72 10.52 6.06
CA GLY A 196 -10.75 9.91 4.73
C GLY A 196 -12.15 9.85 4.14
N LEU A 197 -13.17 9.51 4.93
CA LEU A 197 -14.57 9.50 4.53
C LEU A 197 -15.05 10.89 4.08
N ALA A 198 -14.71 11.93 4.86
CA ALA A 198 -15.03 13.30 4.51
C ALA A 198 -14.37 13.72 3.19
N GLN A 199 -13.11 13.33 2.97
CA GLN A 199 -12.39 13.60 1.73
C GLN A 199 -13.00 12.85 0.53
N ALA A 200 -13.38 11.59 0.68
CA ALA A 200 -14.06 10.83 -0.37
C ALA A 200 -15.39 11.49 -0.76
N HIS A 201 -16.20 11.92 0.21
CA HIS A 201 -17.43 12.67 -0.06
C HIS A 201 -17.15 14.02 -0.73
N LEU A 202 -16.09 14.72 -0.36
CA LEU A 202 -15.70 15.98 -0.98
C LEU A 202 -15.40 15.78 -2.48
N LEU A 203 -14.61 14.74 -2.81
CA LEU A 203 -14.25 14.41 -4.19
C LEU A 203 -15.45 13.95 -5.02
N LEU A 204 -16.45 13.30 -4.40
CA LEU A 204 -17.73 12.94 -5.02
C LEU A 204 -18.71 14.13 -5.16
N GLY A 205 -18.35 15.33 -4.71
CA GLY A 205 -19.22 16.52 -4.74
C GLY A 205 -20.31 16.54 -3.66
N ASN A 206 -20.24 15.65 -2.67
CA ASN A 206 -21.16 15.55 -1.55
C ASN A 206 -20.79 16.52 -0.42
N TYR A 207 -20.73 17.81 -0.72
CA TYR A 207 -20.16 18.84 0.17
C TYR A 207 -20.81 18.91 1.57
N ALA A 208 -22.13 18.77 1.65
CA ALA A 208 -22.85 18.81 2.93
C ALA A 208 -22.46 17.62 3.83
N THR A 209 -22.36 16.42 3.25
CA THR A 209 -21.92 15.22 3.96
C THR A 209 -20.46 15.33 4.36
N ALA A 210 -19.59 15.78 3.46
CA ALA A 210 -18.17 15.98 3.74
C ALA A 210 -17.95 16.92 4.94
N ALA A 211 -18.65 18.05 4.98
CA ALA A 211 -18.57 18.99 6.09
C ALA A 211 -19.11 18.41 7.41
N ALA A 212 -20.20 17.64 7.35
CA ALA A 212 -20.79 17.00 8.54
C ALA A 212 -19.89 15.90 9.12
N GLU A 213 -19.23 15.11 8.28
CA GLU A 213 -18.26 14.10 8.72
C GLU A 213 -17.00 14.76 9.29
N ALA A 214 -16.42 15.75 8.58
CA ALA A 214 -15.23 16.46 9.05
C ALA A 214 -15.44 17.16 10.41
N ALA A 215 -16.64 17.66 10.69
CA ALA A 215 -16.98 18.30 11.96
C ALA A 215 -16.96 17.34 13.18
N LYS A 216 -16.93 16.02 12.96
CA LYS A 216 -16.82 15.02 14.04
C LYS A 216 -15.39 14.84 14.53
N ILE A 217 -14.39 15.32 13.78
CA ILE A 217 -12.97 15.18 14.12
C ILE A 217 -12.60 16.26 15.15
N PRO A 218 -11.97 15.89 16.28
CA PRO A 218 -11.50 16.87 17.26
C PRO A 218 -10.49 17.85 16.66
N ALA A 219 -10.57 19.11 17.06
CA ALA A 219 -9.58 20.11 16.68
C ALA A 219 -8.18 19.69 17.15
N GLY A 220 -7.19 19.75 16.25
CA GLY A 220 -5.80 19.39 16.55
C GLY A 220 -5.48 17.90 16.41
N PHE A 221 -6.44 17.06 15.99
CA PHE A 221 -6.14 15.68 15.60
C PHE A 221 -5.22 15.66 14.37
N SER A 222 -4.14 14.88 14.44
CA SER A 222 -3.30 14.51 13.30
C SER A 222 -3.14 13.00 13.28
N TYR A 223 -3.02 12.46 12.07
CA TYR A 223 -2.62 11.08 11.84
C TYR A 223 -1.46 11.14 10.86
N ASP A 224 -0.26 10.88 11.38
CA ASP A 224 0.99 11.17 10.71
C ASP A 224 1.67 9.87 10.27
N ALA A 225 2.19 9.86 9.05
CA ALA A 225 2.96 8.73 8.55
C ALA A 225 4.24 8.56 9.37
N VAL A 226 4.41 7.35 9.92
CA VAL A 226 5.61 7.00 10.70
C VAL A 226 6.60 6.28 9.79
N PHE A 227 7.82 6.82 9.71
CA PHE A 227 8.97 6.22 9.03
C PHE A 227 10.03 5.88 10.07
N ASN A 228 10.71 4.74 9.90
CA ASN A 228 11.90 4.43 10.69
C ASN A 228 13.18 4.91 9.95
N GLU A 229 14.34 4.91 10.64
CA GLU A 229 15.61 5.40 10.04
C GLU A 229 16.13 4.52 8.89
N GLU A 230 15.68 3.27 8.79
CA GLU A 230 15.99 2.33 7.70
C GLU A 230 15.03 2.52 6.51
N ASP A 231 13.84 3.09 6.74
CA ASP A 231 12.87 3.42 5.71
C ASP A 231 13.37 4.63 4.94
N ARG A 232 13.71 4.42 3.67
CA ARG A 232 14.21 5.47 2.80
C ARG A 232 13.09 6.44 2.46
N ASN A 233 12.94 7.50 3.26
CA ASN A 233 12.06 8.62 2.94
C ASN A 233 12.43 9.20 1.57
N TRP A 234 11.55 8.96 0.61
CA TRP A 234 11.70 9.28 -0.79
C TRP A 234 11.71 10.78 -1.02
N VAL A 235 10.82 11.53 -0.36
CA VAL A 235 10.84 13.00 -0.38
C VAL A 235 12.23 13.51 0.00
N VAL A 236 12.83 13.04 1.10
CA VAL A 236 14.18 13.45 1.52
C VAL A 236 15.21 13.08 0.46
N LEU A 237 15.20 11.84 -0.04
CA LEU A 237 16.20 11.34 -0.98
C LEU A 237 16.21 12.11 -2.31
N VAL A 238 15.03 12.47 -2.84
CA VAL A 238 14.93 13.06 -4.18
C VAL A 238 14.91 14.58 -4.18
N THR A 239 14.63 15.22 -3.04
CA THR A 239 14.51 16.69 -2.94
C THR A 239 15.65 17.38 -2.19
N THR A 240 16.41 16.64 -1.37
CA THR A 240 17.47 17.23 -0.52
C THR A 240 18.81 17.29 -1.23
N LYS A 241 19.53 18.40 -1.00
CA LYS A 241 20.87 18.63 -1.52
C LYS A 241 21.87 17.60 -0.96
N GLY A 242 22.57 16.86 -1.83
CA GLY A 242 23.53 15.82 -1.44
C GLY A 242 23.14 14.37 -1.77
N PHE A 243 21.92 14.14 -2.25
CA PHE A 243 21.47 12.87 -2.81
C PHE A 243 21.24 12.99 -4.33
N ASN A 244 20.21 12.33 -4.88
CA ASN A 244 19.96 12.29 -6.32
C ASN A 244 19.45 13.62 -6.89
N GLU A 245 18.87 14.51 -6.06
CA GLU A 245 18.35 15.82 -6.45
C GLU A 245 17.47 15.76 -7.73
N ALA A 246 16.60 14.74 -7.81
CA ALA A 246 15.78 14.49 -8.99
C ALA A 246 14.56 15.43 -9.10
N ALA A 247 14.14 16.04 -7.98
CA ALA A 247 13.03 16.99 -7.91
C ALA A 247 13.41 18.18 -7.03
N GLY A 248 13.50 19.38 -7.60
CA GLY A 248 13.85 20.61 -6.89
C GLY A 248 12.66 21.54 -6.73
N LEU A 249 12.58 22.31 -5.64
CA LEU A 249 11.54 23.33 -5.48
C LEU A 249 11.61 24.38 -6.59
N MET A 250 10.49 24.63 -7.27
CA MET A 250 10.44 25.65 -8.32
C MET A 250 10.77 27.04 -7.77
N TYR A 251 11.47 27.84 -8.57
CA TYR A 251 11.89 29.21 -8.20
C TYR A 251 10.73 30.10 -7.74
N LYS A 252 9.54 29.92 -8.32
CA LYS A 252 8.33 30.69 -7.96
C LYS A 252 7.94 30.55 -6.48
N TRP A 253 8.29 29.43 -5.84
CA TRP A 253 7.98 29.15 -4.44
C TRP A 253 9.10 29.55 -3.47
N TRP A 254 10.29 29.91 -3.96
CA TRP A 254 11.42 30.29 -3.09
C TRP A 254 11.11 31.45 -2.12
N PRO A 255 10.30 32.46 -2.48
CA PRO A 255 9.90 33.49 -1.53
C PRO A 255 8.99 33.00 -0.40
N LYS A 256 8.36 31.82 -0.55
CA LYS A 256 7.45 31.21 0.42
C LYS A 256 8.16 30.25 1.38
N ILE A 257 9.39 29.85 1.09
CA ILE A 257 10.19 29.05 2.01
C ILE A 257 10.41 29.89 3.27
N ASP A 258 10.11 29.31 4.43
CA ASP A 258 10.45 29.92 5.71
C ASP A 258 11.98 30.02 5.82
N LYS A 259 12.48 31.25 5.83
CA LYS A 259 13.91 31.56 5.95
C LYS A 259 14.33 31.78 7.40
N THR A 260 13.40 31.72 8.36
CA THR A 260 13.67 31.99 9.78
C THR A 260 14.29 30.79 10.49
N THR A 261 14.12 29.58 9.96
CA THR A 261 14.91 28.40 10.32
C THR A 261 16.16 28.31 9.44
N THR A 262 17.13 29.19 9.68
CA THR A 262 18.49 28.99 9.17
C THR A 262 19.05 27.66 9.67
N GLN A 263 19.30 26.75 8.72
CA GLN A 263 20.30 25.68 8.72
C GLN A 263 20.68 25.09 10.08
N SER A 264 20.20 23.87 10.37
CA SER A 264 21.02 22.94 11.15
C SER A 264 22.29 22.72 10.34
N SER A 265 23.38 23.31 10.80
CA SER A 265 24.73 23.07 10.30
C SER A 265 25.04 21.57 10.41
N TYR A 266 25.10 20.89 9.26
CA TYR A 266 25.91 19.69 9.07
C TYR A 266 27.05 20.04 8.13
#